data_AF-A0A826D0C6-F1
#
_entry.id   AF-A0A826D0C6-F1
#
_cell.length_a   1.000
_cell.length_b   1.000
_cell.length_c   1.000
_cell.angle_alpha   90.00
_cell.angle_beta   90.00
_cell.angle_gamma   90.00
#
_symmetry.space_group_name_H-M   'P 1'
#
loop_
_entity.id
_entity.type
_entity.pdbx_description
1 polymer ?
#
loop_
_entity_poly.entity_id
_entity_poly.type
_entity_poly.pdbx_seq_one_letter_code
_entity_poly.pdbx_strand_id
1 'polypeptide(L)'
;MNPLKPFEERLTSDYLIILDKRIDFSIHTLPIKVTILSTISNETAVFDFMRYFSSYYNLEIINQVDPVVDLYISDFSVSPEVLTSLRINQPIIYVNTRWLESDYVKINDNLAKIARKKFIANKKD
;
A
#
# COMPACT_ATOMS: atom_id res chain seq x y z
N MET A 1 -41.92 0.41 -5.70
CA MET A 1 -40.47 0.70 -5.77
C MET A 1 -40.26 2.14 -5.35
N ASN A 2 -39.32 2.42 -4.44
CA ASN A 2 -38.96 3.81 -4.12
C ASN A 2 -38.16 4.38 -5.30
N PRO A 3 -38.68 5.35 -6.07
CA PRO A 3 -38.01 5.90 -7.25
C PRO A 3 -36.73 6.67 -6.90
N LEU A 4 -36.54 7.04 -5.63
CA LEU A 4 -35.33 7.71 -5.14
C LEU A 4 -34.19 6.76 -4.82
N LYS A 5 -34.46 5.45 -4.66
CA LYS A 5 -33.46 4.47 -4.26
C LYS A 5 -32.23 4.40 -5.19
N PRO A 6 -32.38 4.41 -6.52
CA PRO A 6 -31.22 4.45 -7.43
C PRO A 6 -30.41 5.75 -7.30
N PHE A 7 -31.07 6.85 -6.93
CA PHE A 7 -30.41 8.14 -6.73
C PHE A 7 -29.63 8.16 -5.41
N GLU A 8 -30.21 7.64 -4.32
CA GLU A 8 -29.55 7.48 -3.02
C GLU A 8 -28.33 6.55 -3.11
N GLU A 9 -28.43 5.42 -3.82
CA GLU A 9 -27.33 4.49 -4.05
C GLU A 9 -26.19 5.16 -4.83
N ARG A 10 -26.51 5.92 -5.88
CA ARG A 10 -25.51 6.69 -6.65
C ARG A 10 -24.87 7.79 -5.81
N LEU A 11 -25.65 8.56 -5.04
CA LEU A 11 -25.13 9.61 -4.16
C LEU A 11 -24.22 9.05 -3.08
N THR A 12 -24.56 7.89 -2.52
CA THR A 12 -23.73 7.20 -1.52
C THR A 12 -22.41 6.75 -2.14
N SER A 13 -22.44 6.16 -3.34
CA SER A 13 -21.24 5.80 -4.09
C SER A 13 -20.37 7.02 -4.38
N ASP A 14 -20.96 8.11 -4.87
CA ASP A 14 -20.23 9.34 -5.20
C ASP A 14 -19.65 10.01 -3.95
N TYR A 15 -20.40 10.00 -2.84
CA TYR A 15 -19.94 10.53 -1.55
C TYR A 15 -18.79 9.72 -0.97
N LEU A 16 -18.87 8.39 -1.05
CA LEU A 16 -17.76 7.50 -0.68
C LEU A 16 -16.53 7.79 -1.54
N ILE A 17 -16.68 7.95 -2.86
CA ILE A 17 -15.58 8.31 -3.76
C ILE A 17 -14.99 9.69 -3.42
N ILE A 18 -15.82 10.67 -3.06
CA ILE A 18 -15.37 12.01 -2.68
C ILE A 18 -14.59 11.96 -1.36
N LEU A 19 -15.09 11.23 -0.36
CA LEU A 19 -14.36 11.03 0.90
C LEU A 19 -13.05 10.29 0.65
N ASP A 20 -13.09 9.20 -0.11
CA ASP A 20 -11.92 8.39 -0.48
C ASP A 20 -10.83 9.21 -1.19
N LYS A 21 -11.23 10.16 -2.05
CA LYS A 21 -10.31 11.05 -2.76
C LYS A 21 -9.86 12.29 -1.97
N ARG A 22 -10.44 12.57 -0.81
CA ARG A 22 -10.17 13.80 -0.04
C ARG A 22 -9.61 13.56 1.37
N ILE A 23 -9.52 12.32 1.83
CA ILE A 23 -8.86 12.02 3.10
C ILE A 23 -7.34 12.13 2.89
N ASP A 24 -6.76 13.16 3.48
CA ASP A 24 -5.31 13.30 3.58
C ASP A 24 -4.80 12.38 4.69
N PHE A 25 -4.43 11.15 4.34
CA PHE A 25 -3.90 10.18 5.32
C PHE A 25 -2.58 10.64 5.97
N SER A 26 -1.87 11.63 5.41
CA SER A 26 -0.62 12.12 5.98
C SER A 26 -0.80 12.79 7.34
N ILE A 27 -1.99 13.35 7.62
CA ILE A 27 -2.30 13.96 8.92
C ILE A 27 -2.68 12.93 9.98
N HIS A 28 -3.03 11.72 9.56
CA HIS A 28 -3.54 10.65 10.44
C HIS A 28 -2.54 9.51 10.66
N THR A 29 -1.62 9.30 9.71
CA THR A 29 -0.68 8.18 9.71
C THR A 29 0.71 8.62 9.27
N LEU A 30 1.75 8.10 9.93
CA LEU A 30 3.12 8.24 9.43
C LEU A 30 3.27 7.49 8.11
N PRO A 31 4.14 7.96 7.20
CA PRO A 31 4.31 7.33 5.89
C PRO A 31 4.77 5.87 6.03
N ILE A 32 4.16 5.02 5.22
CA ILE A 32 4.56 3.63 5.02
C ILE A 32 5.58 3.64 3.88
N LYS A 33 6.83 3.32 4.22
CA LYS A 33 7.96 3.29 3.30
C LYS A 33 7.99 1.93 2.60
N VAL A 34 7.84 1.94 1.29
CA VAL A 34 7.73 0.71 0.47
C VAL A 34 8.83 0.68 -0.58
N THR A 35 9.46 -0.47 -0.72
CA THR A 35 10.39 -0.76 -1.82
C THR A 35 9.83 -1.88 -2.67
N ILE A 36 9.80 -1.67 -3.99
CA ILE A 36 9.33 -2.66 -4.97
C ILE A 36 10.51 -3.14 -5.80
N LEU A 37 10.70 -4.45 -5.81
CA LEU A 37 11.73 -5.17 -6.54
C LEU A 37 11.05 -5.94 -7.69
N SER A 38 11.26 -5.48 -8.92
CA SER A 38 10.70 -6.12 -10.12
C SER A 38 11.80 -6.54 -11.09
N THR A 39 11.61 -7.70 -11.70
CA THR A 39 12.46 -8.22 -12.78
C THR A 39 12.24 -7.54 -14.12
N ILE A 40 11.06 -6.95 -14.37
CA ILE A 40 10.73 -6.29 -15.65
C ILE A 40 10.97 -4.79 -15.56
N SER A 41 10.25 -4.10 -14.67
CA SER A 41 10.33 -2.65 -14.53
C SER A 41 9.79 -2.22 -13.18
N ASN A 42 10.68 -1.69 -12.34
CA ASN A 42 10.29 -1.10 -11.06
C ASN A 42 9.32 0.06 -11.26
N GLU A 43 9.50 0.87 -12.32
CA GLU A 43 8.66 2.04 -12.58
C GLU A 43 7.20 1.64 -12.87
N THR A 44 6.98 0.59 -13.67
CA THR A 44 5.63 0.11 -13.97
C THR A 44 4.95 -0.44 -12.70
N ALA A 45 5.67 -1.24 -11.92
CA ALA A 45 5.13 -1.80 -10.68
C ALA A 45 4.86 -0.72 -9.63
N VAL A 46 5.73 0.29 -9.51
CA VAL A 46 5.53 1.46 -8.64
C VAL A 46 4.34 2.28 -9.09
N PHE A 47 4.17 2.50 -10.40
CA PHE A 47 3.02 3.23 -10.93
C PHE A 47 1.70 2.52 -10.60
N ASP A 48 1.61 1.21 -10.85
CA ASP A 48 0.42 0.41 -10.56
C ASP A 48 0.13 0.36 -9.04
N PHE A 49 1.18 0.20 -8.23
CA PHE A 49 1.08 0.26 -6.78
C PHE A 49 0.53 1.59 -6.28
N MET A 50 1.14 2.70 -6.69
CA MET A 50 0.73 4.03 -6.25
C MET A 50 -0.68 4.33 -6.71
N ARG A 51 -1.01 4.03 -7.98
CA ARG A 51 -2.35 4.23 -8.53
C ARG A 51 -3.43 3.50 -7.73
N TYR A 52 -3.13 2.30 -7.23
CA TYR A 52 -4.11 1.49 -6.50
C TYR A 52 -4.20 1.86 -5.02
N PHE A 53 -3.07 2.13 -4.36
CA PHE A 53 -3.02 2.22 -2.89
C PHE A 53 -2.84 3.63 -2.32
N SER A 54 -2.40 4.62 -3.11
CA SER A 54 -2.10 5.96 -2.56
C SER A 54 -3.32 6.72 -2.06
N SER A 55 -4.52 6.35 -2.52
CA SER A 55 -5.78 6.91 -2.02
C SER A 55 -6.14 6.37 -0.64
N TYR A 56 -5.61 5.22 -0.23
CA TYR A 56 -6.01 4.50 0.99
C TYR A 56 -4.96 4.55 2.10
N TYR A 57 -3.72 4.95 1.76
CA TYR A 57 -2.58 4.91 2.67
C TYR A 57 -1.64 6.09 2.41
N ASN A 58 -1.01 6.59 3.48
CA ASN A 58 0.12 7.50 3.35
C ASN A 58 1.37 6.70 2.95
N LEU A 59 1.75 6.74 1.67
CA LEU A 59 2.81 5.90 1.09
C LEU A 59 4.02 6.74 0.67
N GLU A 60 5.21 6.17 0.87
CA GLU A 60 6.48 6.74 0.40
C GLU A 60 7.29 5.64 -0.30
N ILE A 61 7.70 5.87 -1.54
CA ILE A 61 8.49 4.89 -2.31
C ILE A 61 9.97 5.11 -2.06
N ILE A 62 10.66 4.04 -1.65
CA ILE A 62 12.11 4.03 -1.46
C ILE A 62 12.74 3.18 -2.56
N ASN A 63 13.56 3.81 -3.41
CA ASN A 63 14.17 3.18 -4.59
C ASN A 63 15.43 2.35 -4.29
N GLN A 64 15.68 2.04 -3.01
CA GLN A 64 16.84 1.29 -2.57
C GLN A 64 16.48 0.38 -1.39
N VAL A 65 17.29 -0.65 -1.18
CA VAL A 65 17.21 -1.46 0.03
C VAL A 65 17.74 -0.64 1.19
N ASP A 66 16.90 -0.40 2.20
CA ASP A 66 17.22 0.46 3.33
C ASP A 66 16.55 -0.05 4.62
N PRO A 67 17.23 0.02 5.78
CA PRO A 67 16.61 -0.29 7.07
C PRO A 67 15.34 0.51 7.40
N VAL A 68 15.14 1.68 6.79
CA VAL A 68 13.94 2.50 7.02
C VAL A 68 12.70 1.99 6.28
N VAL A 69 12.84 1.04 5.35
CA VAL A 69 11.72 0.47 4.60
C VAL A 69 10.84 -0.34 5.54
N ASP A 70 9.52 -0.15 5.47
CA ASP A 70 8.55 -0.89 6.28
C ASP A 70 8.08 -2.17 5.60
N LEU A 71 8.08 -2.19 4.26
CA LEU A 71 7.56 -3.29 3.45
C LEU A 71 8.32 -3.42 2.13
N TYR A 72 8.74 -4.64 1.82
CA TYR A 72 9.26 -5.00 0.51
C TYR A 72 8.19 -5.76 -0.29
N ILE A 73 8.09 -5.44 -1.58
CA ILE A 73 7.26 -6.18 -2.55
C ILE A 73 8.20 -6.70 -3.62
N SER A 74 8.13 -7.99 -3.95
CA SER A 74 9.04 -8.61 -4.91
C SER A 74 8.30 -9.54 -5.87
N ASP A 75 8.58 -9.42 -7.18
CA ASP A 75 8.06 -10.37 -8.19
C ASP A 75 8.92 -11.62 -8.39
N PHE A 76 10.00 -11.73 -7.62
CA PHE A 76 10.90 -12.87 -7.58
C PHE A 76 11.25 -13.25 -6.13
N SER A 77 11.53 -14.53 -5.91
CA SER A 77 11.99 -15.02 -4.62
C SER A 77 13.42 -14.55 -4.35
N VAL A 78 13.66 -13.99 -3.17
CA VAL A 78 14.99 -13.61 -2.72
C VAL A 78 15.52 -14.70 -1.80
N SER A 79 16.76 -15.16 -2.02
CA SER A 79 17.32 -16.24 -1.20
C SER A 79 17.61 -15.74 0.24
N PRO A 80 17.52 -16.61 1.26
CA PRO A 80 17.80 -16.23 2.65
C PRO A 80 19.20 -15.63 2.84
N GLU A 81 20.20 -16.08 2.08
CA GLU A 81 21.56 -15.54 2.14
C GLU A 81 21.61 -14.08 1.66
N VAL A 82 20.86 -13.75 0.61
CA VAL A 82 20.76 -12.38 0.08
C VAL A 82 20.01 -11.48 1.06
N LEU A 83 18.94 -11.96 1.69
CA LEU A 83 18.22 -11.20 2.72
C LEU A 83 19.12 -10.89 3.92
N THR A 84 19.93 -11.87 4.34
CA THR A 84 20.87 -11.72 5.44
C THR A 84 21.98 -10.72 5.09
N SER A 85 22.55 -10.82 3.89
CA SER A 85 23.63 -9.91 3.45
C SER A 85 23.16 -8.47 3.30
N LEU A 86 21.93 -8.28 2.83
CA LEU A 86 21.27 -6.97 2.70
C LEU A 86 20.64 -6.47 4.00
N ARG A 87 20.69 -7.25 5.09
CA ARG A 87 20.09 -6.94 6.39
C ARG A 87 18.60 -6.60 6.30
N ILE A 88 17.89 -7.26 5.39
CA ILE A 88 16.44 -7.11 5.22
C ILE A 88 15.76 -7.97 6.28
N ASN A 89 15.19 -7.33 7.29
CA ASN A 89 14.43 -7.98 8.36
C ASN A 89 12.93 -7.67 8.28
N GLN A 90 12.54 -6.78 7.37
CA GLN A 90 11.17 -6.32 7.19
C GLN A 90 10.37 -7.30 6.33
N PRO A 91 9.03 -7.29 6.44
CA PRO A 91 8.19 -8.20 5.67
C PRO A 91 8.42 -8.05 4.18
N ILE A 92 8.42 -9.18 3.48
CA ILE A 92 8.50 -9.27 2.03
C ILE A 92 7.23 -9.95 1.52
N ILE A 93 6.53 -9.30 0.60
CA ILE A 93 5.39 -9.87 -0.10
C ILE A 93 5.85 -10.29 -1.48
N TYR A 94 5.73 -11.59 -1.76
CA TYR A 94 5.97 -12.15 -3.08
C TYR A 94 4.70 -12.06 -3.93
N VAL A 95 4.83 -11.44 -5.09
CA VAL A 95 3.75 -11.19 -6.05
C VAL A 95 4.11 -11.79 -7.41
N ASN A 96 3.12 -11.93 -8.28
CA ASN A 96 3.39 -12.29 -9.66
C ASN A 96 4.02 -11.11 -10.43
N THR A 97 4.76 -11.38 -11.50
CA THR A 97 5.28 -10.32 -12.38
C THR A 97 4.17 -9.46 -12.99
N ARG A 98 2.98 -10.05 -13.19
CA ARG A 98 1.73 -9.33 -13.48
C ARG A 98 0.78 -9.57 -12.32
N TRP A 99 0.45 -8.52 -11.58
CA TRP A 99 -0.30 -8.64 -10.34
C TRP A 99 -1.70 -9.19 -10.58
N LEU A 100 -2.03 -10.24 -9.83
CA LEU A 100 -3.38 -10.81 -9.79
C LEU A 100 -4.16 -10.19 -8.64
N GLU A 101 -5.48 -10.34 -8.65
CA GLU A 101 -6.35 -9.86 -7.55
C GLU A 101 -5.87 -10.34 -6.18
N SER A 102 -5.42 -11.60 -6.08
CA SER A 102 -4.84 -12.15 -4.84
C SER A 102 -3.60 -11.41 -4.36
N ASP A 103 -2.81 -10.83 -5.25
CA ASP A 103 -1.61 -10.06 -4.90
C ASP A 103 -2.00 -8.70 -4.31
N TYR A 104 -3.00 -8.04 -4.90
CA TYR A 104 -3.56 -6.81 -4.33
C TYR A 104 -4.13 -7.03 -2.92
N VAL A 105 -4.85 -8.13 -2.70
CA VAL A 105 -5.39 -8.49 -1.37
C VAL A 105 -4.25 -8.69 -0.35
N LYS A 106 -3.20 -9.45 -0.70
CA LYS A 106 -2.04 -9.66 0.18
C LYS A 106 -1.33 -8.34 0.52
N ILE A 107 -1.15 -7.47 -0.47
CA ILE A 107 -0.55 -6.14 -0.27
C ILE A 107 -1.41 -5.32 0.69
N ASN A 108 -2.72 -5.24 0.43
CA ASN A 108 -3.66 -4.49 1.25
C ASN A 108 -3.65 -4.95 2.72
N ASP A 109 -3.69 -6.26 2.97
CA ASP A 109 -3.69 -6.82 4.33
C ASP A 109 -2.44 -6.43 5.12
N ASN A 110 -1.29 -6.35 4.45
CA ASN A 110 -0.04 -5.93 5.08
C ASN A 110 0.04 -4.41 5.27
N LEU A 111 -0.40 -3.63 4.27
CA LEU A 111 -0.49 -2.17 4.40
C LEU A 111 -1.41 -1.78 5.56
N ALA A 112 -2.59 -2.41 5.69
CA ALA A 112 -3.50 -2.18 6.81
C ALA A 112 -2.85 -2.50 8.17
N LYS A 113 -2.08 -3.59 8.27
CA LYS A 113 -1.35 -3.94 9.50
C LYS A 113 -0.29 -2.89 9.85
N ILE A 114 0.45 -2.39 8.86
CA ILE A 114 1.49 -1.36 9.08
C ILE A 114 0.84 -0.02 9.41
N ALA A 115 -0.20 0.39 8.67
CA ALA A 115 -0.95 1.62 8.89
C ALA A 115 -1.49 1.71 10.33
N ARG A 116 -2.06 0.61 10.85
CA ARG A 116 -2.53 0.53 12.24
C ARG A 116 -1.41 0.75 13.26
N LYS A 117 -0.20 0.25 13.01
CA LYS A 117 0.98 0.46 13.86
C LYS A 117 1.52 1.89 13.75
N LYS A 118 1.36 2.51 12.58
CA LYS A 118 1.81 3.87 12.25
C LYS A 118 0.76 4.95 12.45
N PHE A 119 -0.40 4.59 13.01
CA PHE A 119 -1.42 5.55 13.33
C PHE A 119 -0.85 6.58 14.28
N ILE A 120 -1.06 7.85 13.98
CA ILE A 120 -0.68 8.95 14.85
C ILE A 120 -1.74 8.98 15.95
N ALA A 121 -1.67 8.00 16.87
CA ALA A 121 -2.40 8.08 18.12
C ALA A 121 -1.99 9.41 18.76
N ASN A 122 -2.98 10.27 19.05
CA ASN A 122 -2.84 11.54 19.76
C ASN A 122 -1.51 11.62 20.54
N LYS A 123 -0.59 12.44 20.05
CA LYS A 123 0.33 13.19 20.92
C LYS A 123 -0.55 14.03 21.85
N LYS A 124 -1.02 13.40 22.92
CA LYS A 124 -1.51 13.98 24.17
C LYS A 124 -0.87 13.05 25.21
N ASP A 125 0.24 13.34 25.89
CA ASP A 125 0.62 14.54 26.62
C ASP A 125 -0.57 15.35 27.16
#